data_AF-A0A945J5T2-F1
#
_entry.id   AF-A0A945J5T2-F1
#
_cell.length_a   1.000
_cell.length_b   1.000
_cell.length_c   1.000
_cell.angle_alpha   90.00
_cell.angle_beta   90.00
_cell.angle_gamma   90.00
#
_symmetry.space_group_name_H-M   'P 1'
#
loop_
_entity.id
_entity.type
_entity.pdbx_description
1 polymer ?
#
loop_
_entity_poly.entity_id
_entity_poly.type
_entity_poly.pdbx_seq_one_letter_code
_entity_poly.pdbx_strand_id
1 'polypeptide(L)'
;MSKSATALREAVEFEKKALEKYQEAAAMVKHPETKESIEKIASEKKQTIESMHWVIMAEAGEIETEKPAPAVEGEEPKSSASKCPFSGALAEMGIDITKMSKEEAMEKMGDMSKIFPEGSDS
;
A
#
# COMPACT_ATOMS: atom_id res chain seq x y z
N MET A 1 13.00 11.07 19.75
CA MET A 1 12.88 10.17 18.58
C MET A 1 13.39 8.79 18.95
N SER A 2 12.74 7.73 18.49
CA SER A 2 13.23 6.35 18.63
C SER A 2 14.59 6.18 17.95
N LYS A 3 15.47 5.32 18.50
CA LYS A 3 16.80 5.06 17.90
C LYS A 3 16.68 4.48 16.49
N SER A 4 15.66 3.65 16.24
CA SER A 4 15.30 3.10 14.93
C SER A 4 14.86 4.21 13.97
N ALA A 5 13.99 5.13 14.39
CA ALA A 5 13.55 6.26 13.57
C ALA A 5 14.73 7.16 13.14
N THR A 6 15.69 7.40 14.04
CA THR A 6 16.93 8.12 13.69
C THR A 6 17.74 7.37 12.64
N ALA A 7 17.99 6.07 12.84
CA ALA A 7 18.73 5.25 11.89
C ALA A 7 18.03 5.16 10.51
N LEU A 8 16.70 5.07 10.49
CA LEU A 8 15.91 5.07 9.25
C LEU A 8 16.00 6.42 8.52
N ARG A 9 15.98 7.54 9.24
CA ARG A 9 16.19 8.87 8.64
C ARG A 9 17.58 8.98 8.01
N GLU A 10 18.62 8.48 8.68
CA GLU A 10 19.98 8.42 8.10
C GLU A 10 20.02 7.55 6.84
N ALA A 11 19.36 6.40 6.85
CA ALA A 11 19.25 5.54 5.68
C ALA A 11 18.57 6.25 4.49
N VAL A 12 17.49 7.00 4.74
CA VAL A 12 16.82 7.82 3.71
C VAL A 12 17.77 8.86 3.12
N GLU A 13 18.61 9.50 3.92
CA GLU A 13 19.59 10.48 3.40
C GLU A 13 20.68 9.81 2.53
N PHE A 14 21.10 8.59 2.87
CA PHE A 14 21.99 7.82 2.00
C PHE A 14 21.32 7.43 0.68
N GLU A 15 20.06 6.99 0.72
CA GLU A 15 19.31 6.63 -0.48
C GLU A 15 19.04 7.84 -1.39
N LYS A 16 18.77 9.03 -0.82
CA LYS A 16 18.65 10.27 -1.59
C LYS A 16 19.96 10.61 -2.32
N LYS A 17 21.10 10.55 -1.64
CA LYS A 17 22.42 10.77 -2.26
C LYS A 17 22.72 9.74 -3.35
N ALA A 18 22.35 8.48 -3.14
CA ALA A 18 22.49 7.45 -4.16
C ALA A 18 21.61 7.74 -5.38
N LEU A 19 20.36 8.16 -5.16
CA LEU A 19 19.44 8.56 -6.23
C LEU A 19 19.98 9.71 -7.08
N GLU A 20 20.56 10.74 -6.46
CA GLU A 20 21.22 11.83 -7.18
C GLU A 20 22.33 11.30 -8.10
N LYS A 21 23.13 10.34 -7.62
CA LYS A 21 24.20 9.72 -8.42
C LYS A 21 23.68 8.87 -9.57
N TYR A 22 22.58 8.14 -9.39
CA TYR A 22 21.93 7.43 -10.49
C TYR A 22 21.41 8.40 -11.55
N GLN A 23 20.83 9.54 -11.16
CA GLN A 23 20.36 10.56 -12.09
C GLN A 23 21.52 11.24 -12.85
N GLU A 24 22.61 11.57 -12.17
CA GLU A 24 23.84 12.05 -12.82
C GLU A 24 24.37 11.03 -13.84
N ALA A 25 24.44 9.74 -13.46
CA ALA A 25 24.90 8.68 -14.34
C ALA A 25 24.00 8.50 -15.57
N ALA A 26 22.67 8.55 -15.40
CA ALA A 26 21.70 8.47 -16.49
C ALA A 26 21.85 9.62 -17.51
N ALA A 27 22.28 10.80 -17.05
CA ALA A 27 22.53 11.96 -17.91
C ALA A 27 23.84 11.84 -18.71
N MET A 28 24.81 11.05 -18.23
CA MET A 28 26.15 10.94 -18.82
C MET A 28 26.36 9.67 -19.67
N VAL A 29 25.58 8.62 -19.41
CA VAL A 29 25.76 7.32 -20.07
C VAL A 29 25.39 7.39 -21.55
N LYS A 30 26.22 6.77 -22.39
CA LYS A 30 26.06 6.79 -23.86
C LYS A 30 25.28 5.60 -24.40
N HIS A 31 25.28 4.49 -23.67
CA HIS A 31 24.63 3.25 -24.08
C HIS A 31 23.14 3.29 -23.71
N PRO A 32 22.21 3.21 -24.68
CA PRO A 32 20.77 3.33 -24.40
C PRO A 32 20.23 2.29 -23.42
N GLU A 33 20.62 1.03 -23.56
CA GLU A 33 20.20 -0.06 -22.66
C GLU A 33 20.67 0.16 -21.21
N THR A 34 21.89 0.67 -21.05
CA THR A 34 22.42 1.03 -19.73
C THR A 34 21.68 2.24 -19.17
N LYS A 35 21.32 3.22 -20.00
CA LYS A 35 20.52 4.37 -19.58
C LYS A 35 19.17 3.94 -19.04
N GLU A 36 18.44 3.13 -19.79
CA GLU A 36 17.14 2.60 -19.38
C GLU A 36 17.24 1.82 -18.06
N SER A 37 18.28 0.99 -17.92
CA SER A 37 18.54 0.24 -16.68
C SER A 37 18.78 1.17 -15.48
N ILE A 38 19.57 2.24 -15.66
CA ILE A 38 19.84 3.22 -14.61
C ILE A 38 18.57 4.00 -14.26
N GLU A 39 17.76 4.39 -15.24
CA GLU A 39 16.49 5.09 -15.02
C GLU A 39 15.48 4.22 -14.26
N LYS A 40 15.43 2.91 -14.57
CA LYS A 40 14.62 1.94 -13.83
C LYS A 40 15.06 1.84 -12.37
N ILE A 41 16.36 1.66 -12.14
CA ILE A 41 16.94 1.62 -10.77
C ILE A 41 16.61 2.92 -10.02
N ALA A 42 16.76 4.08 -10.66
CA ALA A 42 16.42 5.37 -10.05
C ALA A 42 14.94 5.48 -9.67
N SER A 43 14.02 4.94 -10.48
CA SER A 43 12.59 4.91 -10.18
C SER A 43 12.27 4.01 -8.98
N GLU A 44 12.84 2.80 -8.94
CA GLU A 44 12.65 1.85 -7.82
C GLU A 44 13.18 2.44 -6.50
N LYS A 45 14.30 3.18 -6.58
CA LYS A 45 14.86 3.89 -5.43
C LYS A 45 13.96 5.01 -4.91
N LYS A 46 13.29 5.77 -5.79
CA LYS A 46 12.29 6.77 -5.38
C LYS A 46 11.14 6.14 -4.59
N GLN A 47 10.57 5.04 -5.10
CA GLN A 47 9.50 4.31 -4.41
C GLN A 47 9.96 3.76 -3.05
N THR A 48 11.21 3.30 -2.97
CA THR A 48 11.81 2.83 -1.71
C THR A 48 11.92 3.99 -0.70
N ILE A 49 12.42 5.15 -1.12
CA ILE A 49 12.51 6.35 -0.27
C ILE A 49 11.12 6.76 0.24
N GLU A 50 10.11 6.81 -0.63
CA GLU A 50 8.73 7.11 -0.23
C GLU A 50 8.20 6.10 0.79
N SER A 51 8.43 4.81 0.56
CA SER A 51 8.05 3.73 1.48
C SER A 51 8.71 3.90 2.86
N MET A 52 9.99 4.27 2.90
CA MET A 52 10.71 4.53 4.15
C MET A 52 10.14 5.71 4.94
N HIS A 53 9.62 6.75 4.27
CA HIS A 53 8.96 7.86 4.98
C HIS A 53 7.74 7.37 5.76
N TRP A 54 6.93 6.48 5.17
CA TRP A 54 5.79 5.87 5.88
C TRP A 54 6.24 5.04 7.09
N VAL A 55 7.28 4.23 6.94
CA VAL A 55 7.83 3.43 8.05
C VAL A 55 8.35 4.33 9.18
N ILE A 56 9.01 5.44 8.85
CA ILE A 56 9.50 6.41 9.85
C ILE A 56 8.32 7.07 10.57
N MET A 57 7.24 7.43 9.87
CA MET A 57 6.04 7.99 10.50
C MET A 57 5.37 6.97 11.44
N ALA A 58 5.31 5.69 11.03
CA ALA A 58 4.78 4.61 11.88
C ALA A 58 5.60 4.45 13.16
N GLU A 59 6.93 4.41 13.03
CA GLU A 59 7.83 4.28 14.16
C GLU A 59 7.84 5.52 15.07
N ALA A 60 7.61 6.71 14.51
CA ALA A 60 7.48 7.94 15.27
C ALA A 60 6.14 8.06 16.02
N GLY A 61 5.19 7.15 15.75
CA GLY A 61 3.82 7.25 16.25
C GLY A 61 3.00 8.37 15.61
N GLU A 62 3.46 8.91 14.47
CA GLU A 62 2.77 9.96 13.71
C GLU A 62 1.64 9.38 12.84
N ILE A 63 1.68 8.06 12.60
CA ILE A 63 0.57 7.29 12.08
C ILE A 63 0.24 6.17 13.06
N GLU A 64 -1.06 5.95 13.26
CA GLU A 64 -1.57 4.93 14.17
C GLU A 64 -1.22 3.55 13.60
N THR A 65 -0.17 2.93 14.15
CA THR A 65 0.06 1.50 13.97
C THR A 65 -0.99 0.82 14.82
N GLU A 66 -1.96 0.19 14.17
CA GLU A 66 -3.10 -0.46 14.81
C GLU A 66 -2.59 -1.33 15.95
N LYS A 67 -2.74 -0.85 17.19
CA LYS A 67 -2.65 -1.70 18.37
C LYS A 67 -3.74 -2.74 18.15
N PRO A 68 -3.45 -4.06 18.16
CA PRO A 68 -4.52 -5.04 18.13
C PRO A 68 -5.43 -4.67 19.28
N ALA A 69 -6.65 -4.23 18.95
CA ALA A 69 -7.63 -3.94 19.99
C ALA A 69 -7.71 -5.23 20.82
N PRO A 70 -7.63 -5.15 22.17
CA PRO A 70 -7.98 -6.31 22.97
C PRO A 70 -9.34 -6.78 22.46
N ALA A 71 -9.47 -8.06 22.15
CA ALA A 71 -10.74 -8.63 21.70
C ALA A 71 -11.78 -8.38 22.79
N VAL A 72 -12.52 -7.27 22.68
CA VAL A 72 -13.70 -7.01 23.48
C VAL A 72 -14.79 -7.78 22.77
N GLU A 73 -15.12 -8.96 23.28
CA GLU A 73 -16.38 -9.61 22.99
C GLU A 73 -17.52 -8.61 23.24
N GLY A 74 -18.31 -8.37 22.19
CA GLY A 74 -19.65 -7.80 22.30
C GLY A 74 -19.73 -6.27 22.26
N GLU A 75 -19.74 -5.70 21.05
CA GLU A 75 -20.74 -4.70 20.66
C GLU A 75 -20.73 -4.53 19.13
N GLU A 76 -21.92 -4.49 18.52
CA GLU A 76 -22.10 -4.40 17.07
C GLU A 76 -21.37 -3.17 16.49
N PRO A 77 -20.62 -3.31 15.38
CA PRO A 77 -20.02 -2.16 14.73
C PRO A 77 -21.14 -1.32 14.10
N LYS A 78 -21.46 -0.19 14.74
CA LYS A 78 -22.22 0.90 14.12
C LYS A 78 -21.54 1.26 12.82
N SER A 79 -22.31 1.18 11.74
CA SER A 79 -21.92 1.45 10.36
C SER A 79 -21.29 2.84 10.20
N SER A 80 -19.99 2.96 10.40
CA SER A 80 -19.21 3.98 9.72
C SER A 80 -18.78 3.37 8.39
N ALA A 81 -19.62 3.57 7.37
CA ALA A 81 -19.23 3.37 5.98
C ALA A 81 -18.13 4.38 5.63
N SER A 82 -16.92 4.09 6.10
CA SER A 82 -15.68 4.73 5.72
C SER A 82 -15.57 4.58 4.21
N LYS A 83 -15.44 5.73 3.53
CA LYS A 83 -15.28 5.86 2.08
C LYS A 83 -14.23 4.87 1.56
N CYS A 84 -14.64 3.68 1.13
CA CYS A 84 -13.77 2.82 0.34
C CYS A 84 -13.53 3.54 -1.00
N PRO A 85 -12.27 3.81 -1.39
CA PRO A 85 -11.95 4.52 -2.63
C PRO A 85 -12.41 3.75 -3.89
N PHE A 86 -12.80 2.48 -3.74
CA PHE A 86 -13.38 1.63 -4.78
C PHE A 86 -14.90 1.82 -5.00
N SER A 87 -15.58 2.60 -4.14
CA SER A 87 -17.04 2.81 -4.24
C SER A 87 -17.49 3.49 -5.53
N GLY A 88 -16.64 4.34 -6.13
CA GLY A 88 -16.93 4.96 -7.44
C GLY A 88 -16.95 3.96 -8.59
N ALA A 89 -15.95 3.06 -8.65
CA ALA A 89 -15.84 2.06 -9.72
C ALA A 89 -16.93 0.99 -9.64
N LEU A 90 -17.35 0.61 -8.42
CA LEU A 90 -18.43 -0.36 -8.23
C LEU A 90 -19.80 0.22 -8.59
N ALA A 91 -20.02 1.53 -8.36
CA ALA A 91 -21.24 2.21 -8.79
C ALA A 91 -21.37 2.27 -10.32
N GLU A 92 -20.27 2.49 -11.05
CA GLU A 92 -20.25 2.45 -12.52
C GLU A 92 -20.58 1.05 -13.09
N MET A 93 -20.24 -0.02 -12.34
CA MET A 93 -20.65 -1.40 -12.65
C MET A 93 -22.05 -1.77 -12.14
N GLY A 94 -22.83 -0.81 -11.60
CA GLY A 94 -24.20 -1.04 -11.12
C GLY A 94 -24.30 -1.70 -9.75
N ILE A 95 -23.20 -1.79 -9.01
CA ILE A 95 -23.11 -2.40 -7.67
C ILE A 95 -23.14 -1.27 -6.64
N ASP A 96 -24.34 -0.84 -6.27
CA ASP A 96 -24.55 0.19 -5.26
C ASP A 96 -24.51 -0.40 -3.84
N ILE A 97 -23.31 -0.47 -3.27
CA ILE A 97 -23.08 -0.96 -1.90
C ILE A 97 -23.81 -0.09 -0.86
N THR A 98 -24.17 1.16 -1.19
CA THR A 98 -24.92 2.02 -0.26
C THR A 98 -26.40 1.68 -0.17
N LYS A 99 -26.91 0.88 -1.12
CA LYS A 99 -28.31 0.41 -1.17
C LYS A 99 -28.47 -1.08 -0.89
N MET A 100 -27.38 -1.84 -0.80
CA MET A 100 -27.43 -3.27 -0.48
C MET A 100 -27.36 -3.48 1.03
N SER A 101 -28.26 -4.32 1.56
CA SER A 101 -28.18 -4.73 2.97
C SER A 101 -26.93 -5.59 3.19
N LYS A 102 -26.43 -5.60 4.42
CA LYS A 102 -25.26 -6.41 4.82
C LYS A 102 -25.48 -7.89 4.50
N GLU A 103 -26.72 -8.37 4.60
CA GLU A 103 -27.08 -9.76 4.27
C GLU A 103 -27.05 -10.03 2.77
N GLU A 104 -27.58 -9.14 1.92
CA GLU A 104 -27.56 -9.32 0.45
C GLU A 104 -26.14 -9.30 -0.12
N ALA A 105 -25.25 -8.49 0.48
CA ALA A 105 -23.84 -8.44 0.09
C ALA A 105 -23.10 -9.73 0.46
N MET A 106 -23.36 -10.29 1.64
CA MET A 106 -22.77 -11.56 2.09
C MET A 106 -23.30 -12.76 1.31
N GLU A 107 -24.59 -12.78 0.96
CA GLU A 107 -25.18 -13.86 0.16
C GLU A 107 -24.60 -13.90 -1.26
N LYS A 108 -24.42 -12.75 -1.91
CA LYS A 108 -23.79 -12.68 -3.25
C LYS A 108 -22.30 -13.02 -3.24
N MET A 109 -21.55 -12.60 -2.22
CA MET A 109 -20.13 -12.99 -2.09
C MET A 109 -19.97 -14.48 -1.74
N GLY A 110 -20.88 -15.03 -0.90
CA GLY A 110 -20.90 -16.44 -0.54
C GLY A 110 -21.35 -17.38 -1.67
N ASP A 111 -21.97 -16.85 -2.72
CA ASP A 111 -22.32 -17.62 -3.92
C ASP A 111 -21.21 -17.62 -4.97
N MET A 112 -20.37 -16.57 -5.01
CA MET A 112 -19.17 -16.54 -5.87
C MET A 112 -18.09 -17.56 -5.43
N SER A 113 -18.02 -17.91 -4.14
CA SER A 113 -17.17 -19.00 -3.64
C SER A 113 -17.64 -20.40 -4.09
N LYS A 114 -18.84 -20.53 -4.68
CA LYS A 114 -19.27 -21.77 -5.36
C LYS A 114 -18.96 -21.77 -6.86
N ILE A 115 -18.68 -20.61 -7.44
CA ILE A 115 -18.33 -20.47 -8.86
C ILE A 115 -16.84 -20.73 -9.10
N PHE A 116 -15.99 -20.47 -8.10
CA PHE A 116 -14.59 -20.87 -8.11
C PHE A 116 -14.40 -22.12 -7.24
N PRO A 117 -14.55 -23.34 -7.78
CA PRO A 117 -14.03 -24.51 -7.09
C PRO A 117 -12.53 -24.29 -6.89
N GLU A 118 -12.07 -24.40 -5.64
CA GLU A 118 -10.66 -24.61 -5.33
C GLU A 118 -10.15 -25.78 -6.17
N GLY A 119 -9.36 -25.46 -7.19
CA GLY A 119 -8.63 -26.41 -8.02
C GLY A 119 -7.50 -25.62 -8.68
N SER A 120 -6.24 -25.89 -8.44
CA SER A 120 -5.61 -27.05 -7.82
C SER A 120 -4.18 -26.67 -7.48
N ASP A 121 -3.71 -27.06 -6.29
CA ASP A 121 -2.30 -27.27 -6.00
C ASP A 121 -1.66 -28.12 -7.12
N SER A 122 -0.68 -27.57 -7.85
CA SER A 122 0.42 -28.24 -8.55
C SER A 122 1.36 -27.22 -9.19
#